data_AF-A0A2N2E0E5-F1
#
_entry.id   AF-A0A2N2E0E5-F1
#
_cell.length_a   1.000
_cell.length_b   1.000
_cell.length_c   1.000
_cell.angle_alpha   90.00
_cell.angle_beta   90.00
_cell.angle_gamma   90.00
#
_symmetry.space_group_name_H-M   'P 1'
#
loop_
_entity.id
_entity.type
_entity.pdbx_description
1 polymer ?
#
loop_
_entity_poly.entity_id
_entity_poly.type
_entity_poly.pdbx_seq_one_letter_code
_entity_poly.pdbx_strand_id
1 'polypeptide(L)'
;MVGANNEIEGSTDSTEKQPKFLLCLFLDGFGIAANTEVNAVAAAKLPNFFQYVREYPVTLLSGATKDPRRRYWSLGCGQTDDSDNFLKGGPCLSEILSINGKRQLKIAASEQFLNLSYHFNGGKEAPFAGEEWLSVTSPGREESLKSLGKEIVRALTPALKERTADVIFASLPLAHEASARGDFAETVKSLQQIDKLLPKIIDTVLNANGLVLITAPYGNAERTRDLAADWEDREPTANPVPFLLIGDEYEGKTIGLVDPLDGDLSVLAPAGTLADFAPTLLSLLQINRPNGMSGESLI
;
A
#
# COMPACT_ATOMS: atom_id res chain seq x y z
N MET A 1 8.32 49.79 -46.94
CA MET A 1 9.39 49.23 -46.09
C MET A 1 8.83 49.14 -44.68
N VAL A 2 7.96 48.15 -44.45
CA VAL A 2 8.25 46.91 -43.68
C VAL A 2 8.81 47.23 -42.31
N GLY A 3 7.93 47.18 -41.31
CA GLY A 3 8.25 47.27 -39.89
C GLY A 3 8.79 45.94 -39.36
N ALA A 4 9.58 46.02 -38.31
CA ALA A 4 10.05 44.88 -37.54
C ALA A 4 9.47 44.97 -36.13
N ASN A 5 8.38 44.22 -35.90
CA ASN A 5 7.98 43.78 -34.58
C ASN A 5 8.89 42.59 -34.23
N ASN A 6 9.70 42.71 -33.18
CA ASN A 6 10.33 41.55 -32.56
C ASN A 6 9.31 40.92 -31.62
N GLU A 7 8.60 39.91 -32.12
CA GLU A 7 7.91 38.94 -31.27
C GLU A 7 8.96 38.02 -30.65
N ILE A 8 9.06 38.09 -29.32
CA ILE A 8 9.78 37.11 -28.51
C ILE A 8 8.86 35.90 -28.46
N GLU A 9 9.17 34.86 -29.23
CA GLU A 9 8.52 33.55 -29.13
C GLU A 9 8.79 32.99 -27.73
N GLY A 10 7.74 33.01 -26.90
CA GLY A 10 7.71 32.26 -25.66
C GLY A 10 7.68 30.76 -25.97
N SER A 11 8.78 30.07 -25.69
CA SER A 11 8.79 28.61 -25.60
C SER A 11 8.08 28.19 -24.32
N THR A 12 6.74 28.21 -24.32
CA THR A 12 5.94 27.46 -23.35
C THR A 12 5.89 26.01 -23.80
N ASP A 13 6.97 25.28 -23.52
CA ASP A 13 6.91 23.81 -23.47
C ASP A 13 7.08 23.38 -22.00
N SER A 14 6.16 23.86 -21.16
CA SER A 14 5.83 23.19 -19.92
C SER A 14 4.68 22.25 -20.23
N THR A 15 4.99 21.08 -20.79
CA THR A 15 4.09 19.93 -20.58
C THR A 15 4.07 19.70 -19.07
N GLU A 16 3.17 20.37 -18.36
CA GLU A 16 2.78 19.98 -17.01
C GLU A 16 2.34 18.54 -17.13
N LYS A 17 3.25 17.61 -16.78
CA LYS A 17 2.95 16.20 -16.68
C LYS A 17 1.70 16.11 -15.82
N GLN A 18 0.60 15.61 -16.41
CA GLN A 18 -0.64 15.40 -15.66
C GLN A 18 -0.28 14.73 -14.32
N PRO A 19 -0.85 15.21 -13.20
CA PRO A 19 -0.56 14.62 -11.91
C PRO A 19 -0.88 13.12 -11.99
N LYS A 20 0.10 12.30 -11.62
CA LYS A 20 0.01 10.86 -11.82
C LYS A 20 -1.11 10.30 -10.96
N PHE A 21 -1.97 9.54 -11.62
CA PHE A 21 -2.94 8.69 -10.96
C PHE A 21 -2.19 7.66 -10.11
N LEU A 22 -2.51 7.56 -8.82
CA LEU A 22 -1.81 6.70 -7.86
C LEU A 22 -2.73 5.62 -7.30
N LEU A 23 -2.30 4.37 -7.35
CA LEU A 23 -2.90 3.26 -6.63
C LEU A 23 -1.99 2.84 -5.47
N CYS A 24 -2.51 2.85 -4.26
CA CYS A 24 -1.89 2.28 -3.07
C CYS A 24 -2.58 0.97 -2.75
N LEU A 25 -1.88 -0.15 -2.94
CA LEU A 25 -2.37 -1.49 -2.70
C LEU A 25 -1.78 -2.04 -1.39
N PHE A 26 -2.65 -2.31 -0.41
CA PHE A 26 -2.30 -2.83 0.90
C PHE A 26 -2.56 -4.34 0.96
N LEU A 27 -1.51 -5.13 1.09
CA LEU A 27 -1.57 -6.59 1.19
C LEU A 27 -1.66 -7.02 2.65
N ASP A 28 -2.82 -6.80 3.30
CA ASP A 28 -2.94 -7.00 4.75
C ASP A 28 -2.59 -8.45 5.17
N GLY A 29 -1.68 -8.56 6.14
CA GLY A 29 -1.13 -9.84 6.60
C GLY A 29 0.11 -10.31 5.83
N PHE A 30 0.64 -9.52 4.90
CA PHE A 30 1.87 -9.82 4.17
C PHE A 30 3.10 -9.20 4.86
N GLY A 31 3.72 -9.95 5.77
CA GLY A 31 4.99 -9.59 6.39
C GLY A 31 6.17 -10.29 5.74
N ILE A 32 7.38 -9.82 6.06
CA ILE A 32 8.65 -10.41 5.64
C ILE A 32 9.32 -11.04 6.86
N ALA A 33 9.69 -12.30 6.73
CA ALA A 33 10.44 -13.04 7.73
C ALA A 33 11.35 -14.07 7.03
N ALA A 34 12.27 -14.66 7.80
CA ALA A 34 13.13 -15.73 7.30
C ALA A 34 12.32 -16.91 6.74
N ASN A 35 12.90 -17.60 5.76
CA ASN A 35 12.29 -18.79 5.17
C ASN A 35 12.28 -19.95 6.19
N THR A 36 11.09 -20.31 6.64
CA THR A 36 10.84 -21.40 7.59
C THR A 36 9.61 -22.19 7.16
N GLU A 37 9.41 -23.38 7.74
CA GLU A 37 8.25 -24.25 7.43
C GLU A 37 6.89 -23.65 7.83
N VAL A 38 6.89 -22.60 8.66
CA VAL A 38 5.69 -21.90 9.15
C VAL A 38 5.47 -20.55 8.45
N ASN A 39 6.28 -20.24 7.44
CA ASN A 39 6.18 -19.02 6.65
C ASN A 39 5.41 -19.30 5.36
N ALA A 40 4.11 -18.97 5.36
CA ALA A 40 3.27 -19.21 4.19
C ALA A 40 3.63 -18.30 3.01
N VAL A 41 4.21 -17.11 3.25
CA VAL A 41 4.72 -16.22 2.19
C VAL A 41 5.83 -16.91 1.40
N ALA A 42 6.78 -17.54 2.10
CA ALA A 42 7.84 -18.34 1.47
C ALA A 42 7.30 -19.58 0.74
N ALA A 43 6.31 -20.27 1.34
CA ALA A 43 5.72 -21.48 0.76
C ALA A 43 4.84 -21.21 -0.48
N ALA A 44 4.26 -20.02 -0.61
CA ALA A 44 3.23 -19.74 -1.61
C ALA A 44 3.72 -19.69 -3.05
N LYS A 45 5.02 -19.46 -3.29
CA LYS A 45 5.62 -19.25 -4.63
C LYS A 45 4.88 -18.14 -5.40
N LEU A 46 5.38 -16.92 -5.27
CA LEU A 46 4.73 -15.69 -5.77
C LEU A 46 5.52 -15.09 -6.95
N PRO A 47 5.52 -15.73 -8.14
CA PRO A 47 6.38 -15.33 -9.23
C PRO A 47 6.12 -13.90 -9.72
N ASN A 48 4.85 -13.44 -9.71
CA ASN A 48 4.51 -12.10 -10.16
C ASN A 48 4.99 -11.07 -9.15
N PHE A 49 4.69 -11.25 -7.86
CA PHE A 49 5.15 -10.34 -6.81
C PHE A 49 6.67 -10.18 -6.83
N PHE A 50 7.41 -11.28 -6.85
CA PHE A 50 8.87 -11.24 -6.86
C PHE A 50 9.47 -10.79 -8.20
N GLN A 51 8.72 -10.83 -9.29
CA GLN A 51 9.12 -10.16 -10.53
C GLN A 51 9.15 -8.64 -10.31
N TYR A 52 8.08 -8.07 -9.75
CA TYR A 52 8.06 -6.63 -9.44
C TYR A 52 9.15 -6.21 -8.44
N VAL A 53 9.45 -7.06 -7.44
CA VAL A 53 10.57 -6.84 -6.51
C VAL A 53 11.92 -6.71 -7.22
N ARG A 54 12.13 -7.44 -8.33
CA ARG A 54 13.38 -7.39 -9.11
C ARG A 54 13.42 -6.25 -10.12
N GLU A 55 12.27 -5.84 -10.62
CA GLU A 55 12.15 -4.87 -11.72
C GLU A 55 11.97 -3.43 -11.24
N TYR A 56 11.51 -3.22 -10.01
CA TYR A 56 11.14 -1.90 -9.49
C TYR A 56 11.78 -1.61 -8.13
N PRO A 57 11.94 -0.31 -7.76
CA PRO A 57 12.42 0.08 -6.45
C PRO A 57 11.62 -0.58 -5.33
N VAL A 58 12.36 -1.19 -4.40
CA VAL A 58 11.79 -1.89 -3.26
C VAL A 58 12.60 -1.61 -2.00
N THR A 59 11.92 -1.50 -0.87
CA THR A 59 12.52 -1.49 0.45
C THR A 59 11.58 -2.16 1.44
N LEU A 60 11.98 -2.25 2.71
CA LEU A 60 11.10 -2.69 3.79
C LEU A 60 10.80 -1.53 4.75
N LEU A 61 9.56 -1.51 5.23
CA LEU A 61 9.12 -0.66 6.31
C LEU A 61 9.06 -1.48 7.59
N SER A 62 9.69 -0.98 8.64
CA SER A 62 9.53 -1.51 9.99
C SER A 62 8.26 -0.97 10.65
N GLY A 63 7.76 -1.69 11.65
CA GLY A 63 6.75 -1.15 12.56
C GLY A 63 6.97 -1.66 13.98
N ALA A 64 6.55 -0.88 14.96
CA ALA A 64 6.85 -1.10 16.38
C ALA A 64 5.74 -1.87 17.13
N THR A 65 4.53 -1.94 16.58
CA THR A 65 3.40 -2.64 17.22
C THR A 65 2.79 -3.71 16.32
N LYS A 66 2.04 -4.67 16.89
CA LYS A 66 1.22 -5.61 16.13
C LYS A 66 -0.21 -5.13 15.91
N ASP A 67 -0.61 -3.98 16.47
CA ASP A 67 -1.97 -3.46 16.39
C ASP A 67 -2.29 -2.89 14.99
N PRO A 68 -3.18 -3.52 14.20
CA PRO A 68 -3.55 -3.04 12.87
C PRO A 68 -4.00 -1.59 12.85
N ARG A 69 -4.72 -1.15 13.88
CA ARG A 69 -5.30 0.20 13.97
C ARG A 69 -4.21 1.26 14.01
N ARG A 70 -3.18 1.02 14.82
CA ARG A 70 -2.02 1.91 14.97
C ARG A 70 -1.16 1.94 13.72
N ARG A 71 -1.04 0.81 13.02
CA ARG A 71 -0.25 0.71 11.79
C ARG A 71 -0.91 1.40 10.61
N TYR A 72 -2.22 1.25 10.45
CA TYR A 72 -2.99 2.05 9.49
C TYR A 72 -2.96 3.54 9.81
N TRP A 73 -3.07 3.89 11.10
CA TRP A 73 -2.91 5.27 11.54
C TRP A 73 -1.51 5.82 11.23
N SER A 74 -0.45 5.03 11.40
CA SER A 74 0.92 5.42 11.07
C SER A 74 1.10 5.70 9.57
N LEU A 75 0.61 4.80 8.70
CA LEU A 75 0.61 5.00 7.25
C LEU A 75 -0.13 6.29 6.86
N GLY A 76 -1.31 6.54 7.43
CA GLY A 76 -2.16 7.67 7.07
C GLY A 76 -1.73 9.00 7.69
N CYS A 77 -1.21 9.01 8.92
CA CYS A 77 -0.83 10.23 9.63
C CYS A 77 0.66 10.55 9.54
N GLY A 78 1.46 9.67 8.94
CA GLY A 78 2.91 9.84 8.83
C GLY A 78 3.61 9.98 10.19
N GLN A 79 3.09 9.28 11.21
CA GLN A 79 3.65 9.25 12.57
C GLN A 79 3.99 7.82 12.97
N THR A 80 4.94 7.62 13.87
CA THR A 80 5.37 6.27 14.29
C THR A 80 4.23 5.51 14.99
N ASP A 81 4.12 4.20 14.77
CA ASP A 81 3.00 3.38 15.24
C ASP A 81 3.03 3.08 16.76
N ASP A 82 4.14 3.40 17.43
CA ASP A 82 4.31 3.43 18.89
C ASP A 82 4.04 4.79 19.52
N SER A 83 3.71 5.81 18.73
CA SER A 83 3.49 7.17 19.24
C SER A 83 2.36 7.23 20.26
N ASP A 84 2.58 8.07 21.28
CA ASP A 84 1.55 8.47 22.23
C ASP A 84 0.45 9.32 21.59
N ASN A 85 0.63 9.82 20.36
CA ASN A 85 -0.31 10.67 19.65
C ASN A 85 -1.43 9.91 18.93
N PHE A 86 -1.49 8.58 19.07
CA PHE A 86 -2.53 7.77 18.43
C PHE A 86 -3.94 8.36 18.67
N LEU A 87 -4.58 8.82 17.59
CA LEU A 87 -5.89 9.48 17.57
C LEU A 87 -6.01 10.74 18.46
N LYS A 88 -4.90 11.39 18.83
CA LYS A 88 -4.88 12.66 19.60
C LYS A 88 -4.94 13.92 18.71
N GLY A 89 -5.25 13.75 17.43
CA GLY A 89 -5.28 14.82 16.44
C GLY A 89 -3.93 15.08 15.77
N GLY A 90 -3.96 15.80 14.65
CA GLY A 90 -2.81 16.02 13.77
C GLY A 90 -3.22 15.94 12.30
N PRO A 91 -2.35 16.38 11.36
CA PRO A 91 -2.64 16.27 9.94
C PRO A 91 -2.62 14.80 9.52
N CYS A 92 -3.56 14.39 8.69
CA CYS A 92 -3.54 13.08 8.03
C CYS A 92 -3.51 13.23 6.51
N LEU A 93 -3.03 12.20 5.82
CA LEU A 93 -2.83 12.17 4.38
C LEU A 93 -4.12 12.51 3.64
N SER A 94 -5.25 11.90 4.02
CA SER A 94 -6.54 12.14 3.38
C SER A 94 -7.01 13.59 3.51
N GLU A 95 -6.75 14.25 4.64
CA GLU A 95 -7.04 15.68 4.81
C GLU A 95 -6.19 16.53 3.87
N ILE A 96 -4.89 16.25 3.79
CA ILE A 96 -3.94 16.99 2.96
C ILE A 96 -4.29 16.84 1.48
N LEU A 97 -4.63 15.62 1.03
CA LEU A 97 -5.09 15.36 -0.33
C LEU A 97 -6.35 16.17 -0.66
N SER A 98 -7.33 16.17 0.24
CA SER A 98 -8.57 16.96 0.12
C SER A 98 -8.30 18.46 0.02
N ILE A 99 -7.46 19.03 0.90
CA ILE A 99 -7.09 20.46 0.88
C ILE A 99 -6.40 20.84 -0.44
N ASN A 100 -5.64 19.92 -1.05
CA ASN A 100 -5.00 20.10 -2.34
C ASN A 100 -5.90 19.73 -3.54
N GLY A 101 -7.21 19.55 -3.31
CA GLY A 101 -8.20 19.29 -4.35
C GLY A 101 -8.08 17.92 -5.02
N LYS A 102 -7.37 16.97 -4.41
CA LYS A 102 -7.22 15.60 -4.94
C LYS A 102 -8.43 14.76 -4.57
N ARG A 103 -9.04 14.15 -5.57
CA ARG A 103 -10.08 13.14 -5.39
C ARG A 103 -9.44 11.85 -4.91
N GLN A 104 -10.03 11.20 -3.94
CA GLN A 104 -9.50 9.98 -3.35
C GLN A 104 -10.59 8.93 -3.16
N LEU A 105 -10.23 7.66 -3.36
CA LEU A 105 -11.12 6.53 -3.17
C LEU A 105 -10.49 5.51 -2.23
N LYS A 106 -11.27 5.01 -1.27
CA LYS A 106 -10.86 3.92 -0.38
C LYS A 106 -11.72 2.71 -0.59
N ILE A 107 -11.09 1.56 -0.81
CA ILE A 107 -11.73 0.26 -1.00
C ILE A 107 -11.14 -0.71 0.02
N ALA A 108 -11.98 -1.26 0.89
CA ALA A 108 -11.57 -2.30 1.82
C ALA A 108 -12.69 -3.30 2.04
N ALA A 109 -12.35 -4.51 2.47
CA ALA A 109 -13.34 -5.44 2.97
C ALA A 109 -13.92 -4.94 4.30
N SER A 110 -15.16 -5.34 4.62
CA SER A 110 -15.91 -4.82 5.76
C SER A 110 -15.18 -4.92 7.11
N GLU A 111 -14.40 -5.99 7.34
CA GLU A 111 -13.65 -6.20 8.58
C GLU A 111 -12.45 -5.24 8.73
N GLN A 112 -11.83 -4.85 7.61
CA GLN A 112 -10.68 -3.93 7.58
C GLN A 112 -11.09 -2.48 7.30
N PHE A 113 -12.36 -2.23 6.99
CA PHE A 113 -12.83 -0.94 6.50
C PHE A 113 -12.54 0.21 7.48
N LEU A 114 -12.75 0.01 8.79
CA LEU A 114 -12.44 1.02 9.80
C LEU A 114 -10.94 1.35 9.92
N ASN A 115 -10.06 0.39 9.58
CA ASN A 115 -8.63 0.65 9.58
C ASN A 115 -8.24 1.59 8.43
N LEU A 116 -8.74 1.33 7.21
CA LEU A 116 -8.43 2.16 6.04
C LEU A 116 -9.20 3.50 6.02
N SER A 117 -10.36 3.59 6.68
CA SER A 117 -11.14 4.82 6.80
C SER A 117 -10.75 5.60 8.07
N TYR A 118 -11.39 5.30 9.19
CA TYR A 118 -11.29 6.02 10.46
C TYR A 118 -9.85 6.13 10.98
N HIS A 119 -9.13 5.01 11.12
CA HIS A 119 -7.79 5.03 11.71
C HIS A 119 -6.76 5.70 10.79
N PHE A 120 -6.76 5.36 9.50
CA PHE A 120 -5.93 6.02 8.50
C PHE A 120 -6.19 7.54 8.44
N ASN A 121 -7.44 7.97 8.67
CA ASN A 121 -7.82 9.39 8.73
C ASN A 121 -7.51 10.08 10.06
N GLY A 122 -6.76 9.46 10.97
CA GLY A 122 -6.43 10.10 12.24
C GLY A 122 -7.61 10.21 13.20
N GLY A 123 -8.62 9.34 13.06
CA GLY A 123 -9.81 9.31 13.92
C GLY A 123 -10.95 10.20 13.45
N LYS A 124 -10.96 10.60 12.17
CA LYS A 124 -12.09 11.32 11.58
C LYS A 124 -13.16 10.32 11.11
N GLU A 125 -14.38 10.49 11.61
CA GLU A 125 -15.50 9.60 11.33
C GLU A 125 -16.14 9.83 9.97
N ALA A 126 -16.07 11.06 9.44
CA ALA A 126 -16.63 11.42 8.15
C ALA A 126 -15.51 11.46 7.07
N PRO A 127 -15.83 11.10 5.81
CA PRO A 127 -14.94 11.34 4.68
C PRO A 127 -14.65 12.84 4.53
N PHE A 128 -13.44 13.16 4.08
CA PHE A 128 -13.08 14.51 3.67
C PHE A 128 -13.71 14.89 2.32
N ALA A 129 -13.65 16.18 1.95
CA ALA A 129 -14.09 16.61 0.64
C ALA A 129 -13.30 15.89 -0.48
N GLY A 130 -14.01 15.37 -1.48
CA GLY A 130 -13.39 14.59 -2.55
C GLY A 130 -12.95 13.18 -2.15
N GLU A 131 -13.23 12.73 -0.92
CA GLU A 131 -13.01 11.35 -0.48
C GLU A 131 -14.29 10.51 -0.59
N GLU A 132 -14.17 9.35 -1.25
CA GLU A 132 -15.21 8.34 -1.34
C GLU A 132 -14.75 7.06 -0.64
N TRP A 133 -15.66 6.40 0.08
CA TRP A 133 -15.40 5.10 0.71
C TRP A 133 -16.32 4.02 0.14
N LEU A 134 -15.74 2.89 -0.22
CA LEU A 134 -16.44 1.70 -0.68
C LEU A 134 -16.04 0.51 0.18
N SER A 135 -17.03 -0.12 0.81
CA SER A 135 -16.86 -1.35 1.57
C SER A 135 -17.30 -2.56 0.74
N VAL A 136 -16.45 -3.58 0.66
CA VAL A 136 -16.78 -4.88 0.06
C VAL A 136 -17.14 -5.84 1.18
N THR A 137 -18.26 -6.55 1.08
CA THR A 137 -18.68 -7.51 2.11
C THR A 137 -17.63 -8.59 2.29
N SER A 138 -17.18 -8.80 3.52
CA SER A 138 -16.28 -9.91 3.84
C SER A 138 -17.09 -11.20 3.93
N PRO A 139 -16.59 -12.32 3.38
CA PRO A 139 -17.22 -13.61 3.58
C PRO A 139 -17.17 -13.98 5.07
N GLY A 140 -18.19 -14.70 5.54
CA GLY A 140 -18.19 -15.23 6.90
C GLY A 140 -16.97 -16.14 7.18
N ARG A 141 -16.70 -16.40 8.47
CA ARG A 141 -15.53 -17.21 8.88
C ARG A 141 -15.52 -18.62 8.27
N GLU A 142 -16.70 -19.21 8.08
CA GLU A 142 -16.88 -20.54 7.47
C GLU A 142 -16.97 -20.50 5.94
N GLU A 143 -17.08 -19.31 5.35
CA GLU A 143 -17.21 -19.12 3.91
C GLU A 143 -15.85 -19.00 3.22
N SER A 144 -15.82 -19.33 1.93
CA SER A 144 -14.60 -19.35 1.12
C SER A 144 -14.11 -17.93 0.76
N LEU A 145 -12.81 -17.67 0.90
CA LEU A 145 -12.16 -16.40 0.52
C LEU A 145 -12.00 -16.19 -1.01
N LYS A 146 -12.27 -17.23 -1.82
CA LYS A 146 -12.00 -17.22 -3.26
C LYS A 146 -12.64 -16.05 -4.04
N SER A 147 -13.80 -15.56 -3.62
CA SER A 147 -14.46 -14.45 -4.32
C SER A 147 -13.98 -13.08 -3.86
N LEU A 148 -13.54 -12.93 -2.60
CA LEU A 148 -13.21 -11.65 -1.97
C LEU A 148 -12.23 -10.83 -2.79
N GLY A 149 -11.09 -11.41 -3.19
CA GLY A 149 -10.11 -10.71 -4.03
C GLY A 149 -10.66 -10.28 -5.40
N LYS A 150 -11.55 -11.08 -6.00
CA LYS A 150 -12.20 -10.72 -7.27
C LYS A 150 -13.22 -9.61 -7.10
N GLU A 151 -13.93 -9.59 -5.97
CA GLU A 151 -14.91 -8.56 -5.64
C GLU A 151 -14.23 -7.21 -5.38
N ILE A 152 -13.12 -7.21 -4.65
CA ILE A 152 -12.29 -6.01 -4.47
C ILE A 152 -11.75 -5.51 -5.81
N VAL A 153 -11.20 -6.39 -6.65
CA VAL A 153 -10.74 -6.00 -8.00
C VAL A 153 -11.89 -5.49 -8.87
N ARG A 154 -13.09 -6.07 -8.74
CA ARG A 154 -14.29 -5.60 -9.46
C ARG A 154 -14.71 -4.22 -9.00
N ALA A 155 -14.66 -3.93 -7.70
CA ALA A 155 -14.95 -2.60 -7.15
C ALA A 155 -13.88 -1.56 -7.55
N LEU A 156 -12.62 -2.00 -7.65
CA LEU A 156 -11.49 -1.17 -8.06
C LEU A 156 -11.52 -0.83 -9.56
N THR A 157 -12.00 -1.76 -10.39
CA THR A 157 -11.92 -1.67 -11.87
C THR A 157 -12.50 -0.38 -12.47
N PRO A 158 -13.71 0.09 -12.10
CA PRO A 158 -14.26 1.35 -12.63
C PRO A 158 -13.35 2.53 -12.34
N ALA A 159 -12.86 2.65 -11.11
CA ALA A 159 -12.01 3.76 -10.70
C ALA A 159 -10.66 3.77 -11.43
N LEU A 160 -10.07 2.60 -11.68
CA LEU A 160 -8.84 2.50 -12.49
C LEU A 160 -9.07 2.90 -13.96
N LYS A 161 -10.17 2.43 -14.56
CA LYS A 161 -10.45 2.63 -16.00
C LYS A 161 -10.93 4.04 -16.32
N GLU A 162 -11.80 4.58 -15.47
CA GLU A 162 -12.46 5.87 -15.68
C GLU A 162 -11.74 7.02 -14.96
N ARG A 163 -10.70 6.72 -14.16
CA ARG A 163 -9.90 7.70 -13.40
C ARG A 163 -10.78 8.62 -12.54
N THR A 164 -11.72 8.01 -11.83
CA THR A 164 -12.69 8.73 -10.99
C THR A 164 -12.06 9.35 -9.73
N ALA A 165 -10.87 8.90 -9.35
CA ALA A 165 -10.05 9.44 -8.28
C ALA A 165 -8.62 9.69 -8.76
N ASP A 166 -7.90 10.59 -8.10
CA ASP A 166 -6.48 10.86 -8.37
C ASP A 166 -5.58 9.95 -7.52
N VAL A 167 -6.05 9.56 -6.32
CA VAL A 167 -5.39 8.60 -5.43
C VAL A 167 -6.39 7.53 -4.99
N ILE A 168 -6.04 6.26 -5.13
CA ILE A 168 -6.86 5.14 -4.66
C ILE A 168 -6.09 4.38 -3.60
N PHE A 169 -6.73 4.08 -2.47
CA PHE A 169 -6.23 3.15 -1.47
C PHE A 169 -7.10 1.90 -1.49
N ALA A 170 -6.50 0.74 -1.71
CA ALA A 170 -7.21 -0.54 -1.78
C ALA A 170 -6.54 -1.58 -0.88
N SER A 171 -7.30 -2.19 0.04
CA SER A 171 -6.83 -3.32 0.85
C SER A 171 -7.23 -4.66 0.23
N LEU A 172 -6.27 -5.60 0.18
CA LEU A 172 -6.46 -7.01 -0.17
C LEU A 172 -6.14 -7.88 1.05
N PRO A 173 -7.14 -8.21 1.88
CA PRO A 173 -6.89 -8.83 3.18
C PRO A 173 -6.82 -10.36 3.15
N LEU A 174 -6.71 -10.99 1.97
CA LEU A 174 -6.85 -12.44 1.83
C LEU A 174 -5.81 -13.22 2.64
N ALA A 175 -4.58 -12.70 2.76
CA ALA A 175 -3.54 -13.32 3.56
C ALA A 175 -3.90 -13.28 5.05
N HIS A 176 -4.23 -12.10 5.58
CA HIS A 176 -4.68 -11.95 6.95
C HIS A 176 -5.93 -12.78 7.27
N GLU A 177 -6.98 -12.71 6.45
CA GLU A 177 -8.23 -13.44 6.65
C GLU A 177 -8.02 -14.96 6.73
N ALA A 178 -7.11 -15.49 5.90
CA ALA A 178 -6.78 -16.91 5.93
C ALA A 178 -5.93 -17.29 7.16
N SER A 179 -4.90 -16.50 7.47
CA SER A 179 -4.01 -16.79 8.61
C SER A 179 -4.71 -16.62 9.96
N ALA A 180 -5.62 -15.65 10.09
CA ALA A 180 -6.45 -15.47 11.29
C ALA A 180 -7.40 -16.66 11.55
N ARG A 181 -7.68 -17.49 10.53
CA ARG A 181 -8.43 -18.75 10.68
C ARG A 181 -7.55 -19.90 11.17
N GLY A 182 -6.22 -19.77 11.08
CA GLY A 182 -5.26 -20.81 11.47
C GLY A 182 -4.98 -21.86 10.39
N ASP A 183 -5.46 -21.66 9.15
CA ASP A 183 -5.27 -22.61 8.06
C ASP A 183 -4.06 -22.21 7.18
N PHE A 184 -2.94 -22.91 7.37
CA PHE A 184 -1.72 -22.70 6.58
C PHE A 184 -1.94 -22.94 5.09
N ALA A 185 -2.67 -24.01 4.72
CA ALA A 185 -2.87 -24.38 3.32
C ALA A 185 -3.77 -23.37 2.60
N GLU A 186 -4.80 -22.87 3.30
CA GLU A 186 -5.63 -21.77 2.78
C GLU A 186 -4.84 -20.45 2.72
N THR A 187 -3.98 -20.16 3.69
CA THR A 187 -3.09 -18.98 3.65
C THR A 187 -2.20 -18.98 2.41
N VAL A 188 -1.55 -20.12 2.12
CA VAL A 188 -0.74 -20.32 0.92
C VAL A 188 -1.57 -20.08 -0.35
N LYS A 189 -2.81 -20.59 -0.43
CA LYS A 189 -3.70 -20.38 -1.59
C LYS A 189 -4.16 -18.93 -1.71
N SER A 190 -4.44 -18.25 -0.61
CA SER A 190 -4.82 -16.83 -0.57
C SER A 190 -3.70 -15.95 -1.10
N LEU A 191 -2.45 -16.22 -0.70
CA LEU A 191 -1.27 -15.54 -1.23
C LEU A 191 -1.10 -15.77 -2.74
N GLN A 192 -1.26 -17.02 -3.20
CA GLN A 192 -1.26 -17.33 -4.64
C GLN A 192 -2.39 -16.65 -5.41
N GLN A 193 -3.54 -16.44 -4.76
CA GLN A 193 -4.63 -15.68 -5.36
C GLN A 193 -4.27 -14.20 -5.48
N ILE A 194 -3.68 -13.59 -4.46
CA ILE A 194 -3.16 -12.22 -4.52
C ILE A 194 -2.18 -12.09 -5.69
N ASP A 195 -1.18 -12.98 -5.77
CA ASP A 195 -0.16 -12.97 -6.82
C ASP A 195 -0.76 -13.03 -8.24
N LYS A 196 -1.81 -13.83 -8.44
CA LYS A 196 -2.54 -13.90 -9.73
C LYS A 196 -3.34 -12.64 -10.07
N LEU A 197 -3.73 -11.85 -9.07
CA LEU A 197 -4.47 -10.61 -9.28
C LEU A 197 -3.54 -9.43 -9.56
N LEU A 198 -2.30 -9.47 -9.08
CA LEU A 198 -1.34 -8.36 -9.21
C LEU A 198 -1.14 -7.88 -10.65
N PRO A 199 -0.81 -8.74 -11.65
CA PRO A 199 -0.62 -8.26 -13.03
C PRO A 199 -1.84 -7.51 -13.57
N LYS A 200 -3.04 -8.07 -13.38
CA LYS A 200 -4.26 -7.41 -13.86
C LYS A 200 -4.46 -6.02 -13.25
N ILE A 201 -4.15 -5.85 -11.96
CA ILE A 201 -4.27 -4.56 -11.27
C ILE A 201 -3.20 -3.59 -11.77
N ILE A 202 -1.94 -4.01 -11.70
CA ILE A 202 -0.76 -3.18 -12.00
C ILE A 202 -0.75 -2.77 -13.46
N ASP A 203 -0.97 -3.70 -14.39
CA ASP A 203 -1.03 -3.40 -15.83
C ASP A 203 -2.12 -2.38 -16.15
N THR A 204 -3.27 -2.42 -15.44
CA THR A 204 -4.34 -1.43 -15.66
C THR A 204 -3.88 -0.02 -15.28
N VAL A 205 -3.08 0.11 -14.20
CA VAL A 205 -2.52 1.38 -13.74
C VAL A 205 -1.40 1.87 -14.66
N LEU A 206 -0.47 0.99 -15.04
CA LEU A 206 0.65 1.33 -15.92
C LEU A 206 0.18 1.73 -17.32
N ASN A 207 -0.79 1.02 -17.89
CA ASN A 207 -1.41 1.41 -19.18
C ASN A 207 -2.13 2.77 -19.11
N ALA A 208 -2.43 3.26 -17.90
CA ALA A 208 -2.97 4.58 -17.67
C ALA A 208 -1.88 5.64 -17.34
N ASN A 209 -0.60 5.30 -17.48
CA ASN A 209 0.55 6.13 -17.08
C ASN A 209 0.48 6.56 -15.59
N GLY A 210 -0.05 5.67 -14.76
CA GLY A 210 -0.17 5.84 -13.31
C GLY A 210 0.98 5.18 -12.55
N LEU A 211 0.94 5.31 -11.22
CA LEU A 211 1.90 4.72 -10.30
C LEU A 211 1.19 3.76 -9.34
N VAL A 212 1.88 2.68 -8.98
CA VAL A 212 1.43 1.75 -7.95
C VAL A 212 2.41 1.74 -6.79
N LEU A 213 1.90 1.98 -5.59
CA LEU A 213 2.59 1.68 -4.35
C LEU A 213 2.03 0.37 -3.80
N ILE A 214 2.88 -0.64 -3.58
CA ILE A 214 2.49 -1.87 -2.89
C ILE A 214 3.15 -1.90 -1.53
N THR A 215 2.37 -2.07 -0.48
CA THR A 215 2.88 -2.32 0.87
C THR A 215 1.92 -3.20 1.67
N ALA A 216 2.18 -3.42 2.95
CA ALA A 216 1.24 -4.00 3.89
C ALA A 216 1.27 -3.17 5.18
N PRO A 217 0.17 -2.99 5.90
CA PRO A 217 0.22 -2.35 7.20
C PRO A 217 0.88 -3.27 8.25
N TYR A 218 0.67 -4.59 8.15
CA TYR A 218 1.19 -5.60 9.08
C TYR A 218 1.38 -6.98 8.44
N GLY A 219 2.19 -7.81 9.10
CA GLY A 219 2.34 -9.23 8.79
C GLY A 219 1.35 -10.12 9.53
N ASN A 220 1.25 -11.37 9.08
CA ASN A 220 0.48 -12.47 9.69
C ASN A 220 0.89 -13.79 9.02
N ALA A 221 0.84 -13.83 7.67
CA ALA A 221 1.07 -15.04 6.89
C ALA A 221 2.52 -15.56 6.89
N GLU A 222 3.49 -14.73 7.27
CA GLU A 222 4.88 -15.14 7.39
C GLU A 222 5.18 -15.86 8.72
N ARG A 223 4.22 -15.89 9.66
CA ARG A 223 4.32 -16.62 10.92
C ARG A 223 2.96 -17.20 11.32
N THR A 224 2.60 -18.35 10.74
CA THR A 224 1.29 -18.98 10.98
C THR A 224 1.28 -19.98 12.15
N ARG A 225 2.43 -20.23 12.78
CA ARG A 225 2.56 -21.19 13.89
C ARG A 225 3.65 -20.73 14.85
N ASP A 226 3.40 -20.91 16.14
CA ASP A 226 4.41 -20.80 17.17
C ASP A 226 5.13 -22.15 17.30
N LEU A 227 6.40 -22.19 16.90
CA LEU A 227 7.22 -23.40 16.94
C LEU A 227 7.55 -23.86 18.37
N ALA A 228 7.55 -22.96 19.36
CA ALA A 228 7.86 -23.31 20.74
C ALA A 228 6.65 -23.91 21.46
N ALA A 229 5.47 -23.34 21.23
CA ALA A 229 4.21 -23.81 21.82
C ALA A 229 3.49 -24.87 20.97
N ASP A 230 3.96 -25.14 19.75
CA ASP A 230 3.42 -26.09 18.78
C ASP A 230 1.96 -25.81 18.35
N TRP A 231 1.51 -24.56 18.49
CA TRP A 231 0.13 -24.12 18.21
C TRP A 231 0.06 -23.11 17.06
N GLU A 232 -1.11 -23.02 16.40
CA GLU A 232 -1.36 -22.05 15.32
C GLU A 232 -1.24 -20.61 15.82
N ASP A 233 -0.41 -19.79 15.18
CA ASP A 233 -0.41 -18.35 15.44
C ASP A 233 -1.32 -17.66 14.44
N ARG A 234 -2.36 -17.03 14.96
CA ARG A 234 -3.43 -16.36 14.19
C ARG A 234 -3.31 -14.84 14.26
N GLU A 235 -2.41 -14.35 15.11
CA GLU A 235 -2.29 -12.94 15.42
C GLU A 235 -1.47 -12.20 14.36
N PRO A 236 -1.79 -10.93 14.08
CA PRO A 236 -0.87 -10.07 13.34
C PRO A 236 0.51 -10.00 14.00
N THR A 237 1.53 -9.82 13.17
CA THR A 237 2.91 -9.65 13.62
C THR A 237 3.35 -8.20 13.47
N ALA A 238 4.44 -7.86 14.16
CA ALA A 238 5.13 -6.60 13.97
C ALA A 238 6.26 -6.68 12.92
N ASN A 239 6.35 -7.79 12.17
CA ASN A 239 7.44 -7.99 11.21
C ASN A 239 7.48 -6.86 10.15
N PRO A 240 8.65 -6.59 9.54
CA PRO A 240 8.76 -5.66 8.44
C PRO A 240 7.86 -6.05 7.27
N VAL A 241 7.48 -5.06 6.48
CA VAL A 241 6.56 -5.20 5.35
C VAL A 241 7.21 -4.63 4.09
N PRO A 242 6.91 -5.16 2.90
CA PRO A 242 7.46 -4.63 1.67
C PRO A 242 6.95 -3.21 1.38
N PHE A 243 7.73 -2.41 0.69
CA PHE A 243 7.31 -1.17 0.03
C PHE A 243 7.88 -1.15 -1.38
N LEU A 244 7.02 -1.24 -2.39
CA LEU A 244 7.39 -1.20 -3.81
C LEU A 244 6.82 0.05 -4.46
N LEU A 245 7.60 0.69 -5.31
CA LEU A 245 7.19 1.81 -6.17
C LEU A 245 7.26 1.38 -7.64
N ILE A 246 6.10 1.18 -8.25
CA ILE A 246 5.95 0.64 -9.60
C ILE A 246 5.43 1.74 -10.53
N GLY A 247 6.12 1.94 -11.64
CA GLY A 247 5.81 2.94 -12.66
C GLY A 247 6.84 2.90 -13.78
N ASP A 248 6.46 3.20 -15.02
CA ASP A 248 7.36 3.13 -16.18
C ASP A 248 8.65 3.93 -15.97
N GLU A 249 8.59 5.07 -15.27
CA GLU A 249 9.79 5.85 -15.00
C GLU A 249 10.68 5.29 -13.87
N TYR A 250 10.22 4.30 -13.13
CA TYR A 250 10.94 3.67 -12.02
C TYR A 250 11.45 2.27 -12.37
N GLU A 251 11.03 1.68 -13.48
CA GLU A 251 11.52 0.38 -13.94
C GLU A 251 13.05 0.38 -14.09
N GLY A 252 13.69 -0.65 -13.51
CA GLY A 252 15.15 -0.83 -13.50
C GLY A 252 15.92 0.19 -12.65
N LYS A 253 15.23 1.04 -11.87
CA LYS A 253 15.87 2.00 -10.98
C LYS A 253 15.92 1.49 -9.54
N THR A 254 16.89 2.01 -8.81
CA THR A 254 16.92 1.97 -7.33
C THR A 254 16.66 3.38 -6.80
N ILE A 255 16.05 3.49 -5.62
CA ILE A 255 15.82 4.76 -4.92
C ILE A 255 16.99 5.11 -3.99
N GLY A 256 18.19 4.59 -4.27
CA GLY A 256 19.40 4.83 -3.48
C GLY A 256 19.45 4.06 -2.16
N LEU A 257 18.58 3.05 -2.03
CA LEU A 257 18.52 2.13 -0.91
C LEU A 257 19.16 0.79 -1.32
N VAL A 258 19.41 -0.08 -0.34
CA VAL A 258 20.00 -1.40 -0.61
C VAL A 258 18.97 -2.27 -1.31
N ASP A 259 19.29 -2.75 -2.51
CA ASP A 259 18.43 -3.69 -3.24
C ASP A 259 18.57 -5.11 -2.63
N PRO A 260 17.48 -5.91 -2.62
CA PRO A 260 17.53 -7.28 -2.11
C PRO A 260 18.40 -8.18 -2.98
N LEU A 261 19.26 -8.98 -2.35
CA LEU A 261 20.11 -9.96 -3.05
C LEU A 261 19.22 -11.01 -3.73
N ASP A 262 19.31 -11.13 -5.06
CA ASP A 262 18.49 -12.02 -5.90
C ASP A 262 16.96 -11.86 -5.69
N GLY A 263 16.51 -10.70 -5.19
CA GLY A 263 15.10 -10.44 -4.87
C GLY A 263 14.61 -11.08 -3.55
N ASP A 264 15.51 -11.62 -2.72
CA ASP A 264 15.17 -12.12 -1.40
C ASP A 264 15.02 -10.96 -0.40
N LEU A 265 13.76 -10.64 -0.08
CA LEU A 265 13.43 -9.60 0.90
C LEU A 265 13.78 -9.99 2.34
N SER A 266 13.91 -11.29 2.66
CA SER A 266 14.10 -11.74 4.03
C SER A 266 15.48 -11.41 4.61
N VAL A 267 16.45 -11.11 3.74
CA VAL A 267 17.81 -10.69 4.10
C VAL A 267 18.00 -9.18 4.06
N LEU A 268 16.97 -8.42 3.65
CA LEU A 268 17.02 -6.98 3.55
C LEU A 268 16.68 -6.33 4.91
N ALA A 269 17.54 -5.41 5.37
CA ALA A 269 17.22 -4.61 6.55
C ALA A 269 16.18 -3.52 6.19
N PRO A 270 15.20 -3.22 7.07
CA PRO A 270 14.29 -2.11 6.86
C PRO A 270 15.03 -0.79 6.72
N ALA A 271 14.75 -0.07 5.63
CA ALA A 271 15.33 1.26 5.40
C ALA A 271 14.38 2.39 5.79
N GLY A 272 13.11 2.06 6.11
CA GLY A 272 12.11 3.01 6.57
C GLY A 272 11.16 2.41 7.61
N THR A 273 10.12 3.18 7.90
CA THR A 273 9.03 2.89 8.83
C THR A 273 7.69 3.12 8.16
N LEU A 274 6.61 2.63 8.75
CA LEU A 274 5.25 2.91 8.25
C LEU A 274 4.94 4.41 8.18
N ALA A 275 5.59 5.24 9.01
CA ALA A 275 5.41 6.69 9.02
C ALA A 275 5.90 7.37 7.73
N ASP A 276 6.80 6.73 6.98
CA ASP A 276 7.42 7.27 5.76
C ASP A 276 6.50 7.15 4.54
N PHE A 277 5.42 6.36 4.62
CA PHE A 277 4.47 6.14 3.54
C PHE A 277 3.76 7.43 3.08
N ALA A 278 3.12 8.16 4.01
CA ALA A 278 2.40 9.38 3.66
C ALA A 278 3.33 10.48 3.10
N PRO A 279 4.49 10.80 3.72
CA PRO A 279 5.49 11.69 3.14
C PRO A 279 5.93 11.31 1.72
N THR A 280 6.17 10.02 1.47
CA THR A 280 6.56 9.52 0.14
C THR A 280 5.44 9.74 -0.89
N LEU A 281 4.19 9.45 -0.53
CA LEU A 281 3.04 9.70 -1.41
C LEU A 281 2.86 11.19 -1.72
N LEU A 282 3.04 12.06 -0.73
CA LEU A 282 2.99 13.51 -0.92
C LEU A 282 4.12 13.99 -1.85
N SER A 283 5.33 13.46 -1.70
CA SER A 283 6.47 13.74 -2.58
C SER A 283 6.17 13.37 -4.05
N LEU A 284 5.61 12.18 -4.29
CA LEU A 284 5.17 11.73 -5.62
C LEU A 284 4.11 12.64 -6.25
N LEU A 285 3.26 13.25 -5.42
CA LEU A 285 2.24 14.21 -5.83
C LEU A 285 2.74 15.66 -5.90
N GLN A 286 4.01 15.92 -5.56
CA GLN A 286 4.60 17.25 -5.45
C GLN A 286 3.86 18.14 -4.43
N ILE A 287 3.35 17.54 -3.36
CA ILE A 287 2.71 18.23 -2.25
C ILE A 287 3.70 18.31 -1.09
N ASN A 288 3.83 19.49 -0.49
CA ASN A 288 4.72 19.68 0.66
C ASN A 288 4.23 18.88 1.87
N ARG A 289 5.16 18.15 2.51
CA ARG A 289 4.90 17.47 3.78
C ARG A 289 4.60 18.51 4.88
N PRO A 290 3.52 18.35 5.67
CA PRO A 290 3.27 19.23 6.82
C PRO A 290 4.16 18.88 8.02
N ASN A 291 4.40 19.86 8.90
CA ASN A 291 5.22 19.71 10.11
C ASN A 291 4.72 18.63 11.11
N GLY A 292 3.47 18.18 10.99
CA GLY A 292 2.89 17.18 11.89
C GLY A 292 3.16 15.71 11.50
N MET A 293 3.83 15.47 10.37
CA MET A 293 4.32 14.15 9.96
C MET A 293 5.79 14.00 10.38
N SER A 294 6.10 12.94 11.12
CA SER A 294 7.47 12.63 11.56
C SER A 294 8.25 11.76 10.59
N GLY A 295 7.56 11.06 9.67
CA GLY A 295 8.22 10.27 8.64
C GLY A 295 8.88 11.14 7.56
N GLU A 296 9.81 10.54 6.83
CA GLU A 296 10.56 11.13 5.73
C GLU A 296 10.19 10.46 4.40
N SER A 297 10.37 11.19 3.28
CA SER A 297 10.18 10.58 1.95
C SER A 297 11.25 9.52 1.71
N LEU A 298 10.86 8.37 1.15
CA LEU A 298 11.79 7.31 0.74
C LEU A 298 12.41 7.56 -0.63
N ILE A 299 11.98 8.64 -1.32
CA ILE A 299 12.44 9.07 -2.65
C ILE A 299 12.89 10.52 -2.64
#